data_AF-A0AAE8QV62-F1
#
_entry.id   AF-A0AAE8QV62-F1
#
_cell.length_a   1.000
_cell.length_b   1.000
_cell.length_c   1.000
_cell.angle_alpha   90.00
_cell.angle_beta   90.00
_cell.angle_gamma   90.00
#
_symmetry.space_group_name_H-M   'P 1'
#
loop_
_entity.id
_entity.type
_entity.pdbx_description
1 polymer ?
#
loop_
_entity_poly.entity_id
_entity_poly.type
_entity_poly.pdbx_seq_one_letter_code
_entity_poly.pdbx_strand_id
1 'polypeptide(L)'
;MRHMLDTNIVSHLFKKHPEVVTRMAGLRPGEVCISSITEAELLYGADKKQNSELKETILSFLNTITICAWDSEAAATYGELRAAMEKKGKVMGDLDQLIAAHAISRGTTIVTNDRAFGMVQDLTVEDWTTAA
;
A
#
# COMPACT_ATOMS: atom_id res chain seq x y z
N MET A 1 7.67 -5.59 -10.58
CA MET A 1 7.51 -4.95 -9.26
C MET A 1 7.47 -6.06 -8.22
N ARG A 2 8.09 -5.89 -7.05
CA ARG A 2 8.18 -6.93 -6.01
C ARG A 2 7.31 -6.61 -4.80
N HIS A 3 7.27 -5.34 -4.39
CA HIS A 3 6.55 -4.88 -3.21
C HIS A 3 5.59 -3.74 -3.55
N MET A 4 4.37 -3.80 -3.02
CA MET A 4 3.42 -2.69 -3.01
C MET A 4 3.30 -2.17 -1.58
N LEU A 5 3.57 -0.89 -1.34
CA LEU A 5 3.42 -0.29 0.00
C LEU A 5 1.98 0.18 0.19
N ASP A 6 1.44 -0.05 1.38
CA ASP A 6 0.20 0.57 1.82
C ASP A 6 0.43 1.99 2.38
N THR A 7 -0.66 2.67 2.73
CA THR A 7 -0.64 4.03 3.26
C THR A 7 0.05 4.12 4.63
N ASN A 8 -0.02 3.06 5.43
CA ASN A 8 0.57 3.02 6.77
C ASN A 8 2.11 2.97 6.70
N ILE A 9 2.66 2.14 5.82
CA ILE A 9 4.11 1.99 5.63
C ILE A 9 4.71 3.24 5.00
N VAL A 10 4.02 3.87 4.04
CA VAL A 10 4.45 5.19 3.53
C VAL A 10 4.48 6.23 4.66
N SER A 11 3.51 6.20 5.56
CA SER A 11 3.51 7.08 6.74
C SER A 11 4.70 6.84 7.67
N HIS A 12 5.09 5.58 7.88
CA HIS A 12 6.31 5.23 8.64
C HIS A 12 7.60 5.67 7.95
N LEU A 13 7.64 5.59 6.62
CA LEU A 13 8.76 6.09 5.82
C LEU A 13 8.95 7.61 6.03
N PHE A 14 7.87 8.40 5.99
CA PHE A 14 7.95 9.85 6.25
C PHE A 14 8.33 10.18 7.70
N LYS A 15 7.96 9.33 8.65
CA LYS A 15 8.41 9.43 10.06
C LYS A 15 9.85 8.94 10.27
N LYS A 16 10.55 8.52 9.20
CA LYS A 16 11.93 8.00 9.23
C LYS A 16 12.09 6.78 10.14
N HIS A 17 11.12 5.86 10.12
CA HIS A 17 11.22 4.60 10.85
C HIS A 17 12.48 3.84 10.38
N PRO A 18 13.45 3.51 11.27
CA PRO A 18 14.78 3.04 10.86
C PRO A 18 14.75 1.79 9.97
N GLU A 19 13.93 0.81 10.32
CA GLU A 19 13.77 -0.47 9.62
C GLU A 19 13.14 -0.28 8.24
N VAL A 20 12.07 0.52 8.16
CA VAL A 20 11.40 0.84 6.88
C VAL A 20 12.36 1.59 5.95
N VAL A 21 13.09 2.58 6.47
CA VAL A 21 14.09 3.33 5.69
C VAL A 21 15.20 2.40 5.20
N THR A 22 15.69 1.50 6.06
CA THR A 22 16.75 0.55 5.71
C THR A 22 16.31 -0.43 4.64
N ARG A 23 15.11 -1.02 4.77
CA ARG A 23 14.56 -1.94 3.76
C ARG A 23 14.31 -1.21 2.44
N MET A 24 13.78 0.01 2.48
CA MET A 24 13.56 0.80 1.28
C MET A 24 14.88 1.16 0.58
N ALA A 25 15.92 1.56 1.32
CA ALA A 25 17.24 1.86 0.76
C ALA A 25 17.91 0.65 0.08
N GLY A 26 17.54 -0.58 0.45
CA GLY A 26 18.05 -1.82 -0.15
C GLY A 26 17.38 -2.21 -1.47
N LEU A 27 16.31 -1.53 -1.88
CA LEU A 27 15.55 -1.85 -3.09
C LEU A 27 15.96 -0.98 -4.28
N ARG A 28 15.94 -1.57 -5.48
CA ARG A 28 16.18 -0.83 -6.73
C ARG A 28 14.91 -0.11 -7.18
N PRO A 29 15.04 1.00 -7.94
CA PRO A 29 13.91 1.62 -8.61
C PRO A 29 13.09 0.58 -9.41
N GLY A 30 11.76 0.61 -9.27
CA GLY A 30 10.84 -0.35 -9.90
C GLY A 30 10.63 -1.67 -9.16
N GLU A 31 11.38 -1.95 -8.08
CA GLU A 31 11.09 -3.08 -7.18
C GLU A 31 10.00 -2.76 -6.18
N VAL A 32 9.69 -1.48 -5.98
CA VAL A 32 8.65 -0.98 -5.08
C VAL A 32 7.64 -0.11 -5.84
N CYS A 33 6.38 -0.20 -5.45
CA CYS A 33 5.32 0.65 -5.96
C CYS A 33 4.29 0.98 -4.86
N ILE A 34 3.35 1.86 -5.19
CA ILE A 34 2.11 2.07 -4.43
C ILE A 34 0.90 1.91 -5.36
N SER A 35 -0.25 1.60 -4.79
CA SER A 35 -1.53 1.70 -5.50
C SER A 35 -1.92 3.17 -5.70
N SER A 36 -2.60 3.50 -6.80
CA SER A 36 -3.25 4.82 -6.97
C SER A 36 -4.29 5.12 -5.86
N ILE A 37 -4.78 4.08 -5.18
CA ILE A 37 -5.64 4.24 -3.99
C ILE A 37 -4.83 4.82 -2.82
N THR A 38 -3.62 4.30 -2.58
CA THR A 38 -2.69 4.85 -1.58
C THR A 38 -2.25 6.26 -1.93
N GLU A 39 -2.00 6.56 -3.21
CA GLU A 39 -1.74 7.93 -3.66
C GLU A 39 -2.89 8.87 -3.25
N ALA A 40 -4.14 8.48 -3.50
CA ALA A 40 -5.31 9.28 -3.12
C ALA A 40 -5.39 9.52 -1.61
N GLU A 41 -5.10 8.51 -0.77
CA GLU A 41 -5.07 8.67 0.68
C GLU A 41 -3.98 9.63 1.16
N LEU A 42 -2.79 9.57 0.55
CA LEU A 42 -1.67 10.47 0.87
C LEU A 42 -2.02 11.92 0.52
N LEU A 43 -2.57 12.17 -0.67
CA LEU A 43 -2.99 13.50 -1.10
C LEU A 43 -4.12 14.05 -0.20
N TYR A 44 -5.12 13.23 0.10
CA TYR A 44 -6.16 13.59 1.06
C TYR A 44 -5.58 13.96 2.44
N GLY A 45 -4.65 13.15 2.95
CA GLY A 45 -3.99 13.40 4.23
C GLY A 45 -3.18 14.71 4.23
N ALA A 46 -2.52 15.03 3.12
CA ALA A 46 -1.80 16.28 2.93
C ALA A 46 -2.74 17.49 2.99
N ASP A 47 -3.83 17.46 2.21
CA ASP A 47 -4.79 18.55 2.11
C ASP A 47 -5.57 18.74 3.42
N LYS A 48 -5.94 17.65 4.09
CA LYS A 48 -6.63 17.70 5.39
C LYS A 48 -5.80 18.37 6.48
N LYS A 49 -4.48 18.12 6.51
CA LYS A 49 -3.59 18.68 7.53
C LYS A 49 -3.22 20.14 7.30
N GLN A 50 -3.47 20.68 6.10
CA GLN A 50 -3.11 22.05 5.71
C GLN A 50 -1.64 22.40 6.02
N ASN A 51 -0.74 21.43 5.85
CA ASN A 51 0.68 21.58 6.09
C ASN A 51 1.43 21.54 4.75
N SER A 52 1.94 22.69 4.31
CA SER A 52 2.62 22.82 3.03
C SER A 52 3.91 22.00 2.93
N GLU A 53 4.70 21.91 4.00
CA GLU A 53 5.95 21.13 4.02
C GLU A 53 5.67 19.63 3.87
N LEU A 54 4.64 19.13 4.56
CA LEU A 54 4.20 17.74 4.41
C LEU A 54 3.70 17.48 2.98
N LYS A 55 2.95 18.42 2.40
CA LYS A 55 2.45 18.30 1.03
C LYS A 55 3.58 18.24 0.01
N GLU A 56 4.59 19.11 0.14
CA GLU A 56 5.78 19.09 -0.71
C GLU A 56 6.58 17.78 -0.58
N THR A 57 6.69 17.26 0.64
CA THR A 57 7.32 15.95 0.90
C THR A 57 6.59 14.82 0.20
N ILE A 58 5.25 14.80 0.29
CA ILE A 58 4.41 13.79 -0.36
C ILE A 58 4.52 13.89 -1.87
N LEU A 59 4.42 15.09 -2.46
CA LEU A 59 4.55 15.28 -3.90
C LEU A 59 5.93 14.85 -4.42
N SER A 60 6.99 15.15 -3.67
CA SER A 60 8.35 14.72 -4.01
C SER A 60 8.47 13.19 -3.99
N PHE A 61 7.86 12.52 -3.01
CA PHE A 61 7.80 11.06 -2.97
C PHE A 61 7.03 10.48 -4.15
N LEU A 62 5.84 11.02 -4.45
CA LEU A 62 4.99 10.56 -5.57
C LEU A 62 5.69 10.70 -6.93
N ASN A 63 6.55 11.69 -7.10
CA ASN A 63 7.36 11.86 -8.32
C ASN A 63 8.47 10.82 -8.50
N THR A 64 8.83 10.09 -7.43
CA THR A 64 9.94 9.12 -7.45
C THR A 64 9.49 7.67 -7.38
N ILE A 65 8.33 7.41 -6.76
CA ILE A 65 7.80 6.06 -6.59
C ILE A 65 7.02 5.62 -7.84
N THR A 66 7.03 4.33 -8.13
CA THR A 66 6.12 3.79 -9.16
C THR A 66 4.69 3.75 -8.62
N ILE A 67 3.76 4.34 -9.35
CA ILE A 67 2.33 4.34 -9.00
C ILE A 67 1.61 3.40 -9.96
N CYS A 68 0.98 2.35 -9.42
CA CYS A 68 0.16 1.43 -10.18
C CYS A 68 -1.23 2.04 -10.36
N ALA A 69 -1.68 2.21 -11.61
CA ALA A 69 -3.04 2.62 -11.91
C ALA A 69 -4.04 1.48 -11.59
N TRP A 70 -5.18 1.84 -11.01
CA TRP A 70 -6.32 0.94 -10.87
C TRP A 70 -6.95 0.64 -12.23
N ASP A 71 -6.86 -0.61 -12.68
CA ASP A 71 -7.36 -1.05 -13.99
C ASP A 71 -8.44 -2.13 -13.86
N SER A 72 -8.91 -2.64 -15.00
CA SER A 72 -9.95 -3.67 -15.05
C SER A 72 -9.52 -5.00 -14.44
N GLU A 73 -8.22 -5.31 -14.44
CA GLU A 73 -7.68 -6.52 -13.82
C GLU A 73 -7.78 -6.41 -12.29
N ALA A 74 -7.34 -5.29 -11.72
CA ALA A 74 -7.51 -5.00 -10.29
C ALA A 74 -9.00 -5.01 -9.87
N ALA A 75 -9.88 -4.46 -10.72
CA ALA A 75 -11.33 -4.46 -10.48
C ALA A 75 -11.94 -5.87 -10.46
N ALA A 76 -11.52 -6.75 -11.37
CA ALA A 76 -11.98 -8.14 -11.40
C ALA A 76 -11.51 -8.89 -10.15
N THR A 77 -10.23 -8.78 -9.78
CA THR A 77 -9.67 -9.36 -8.55
C THR A 77 -10.38 -8.87 -7.30
N TYR A 78 -10.75 -7.59 -7.24
CA TYR A 78 -11.52 -7.03 -6.13
C TYR A 78 -12.89 -7.70 -5.99
N GLY A 79 -13.62 -7.89 -7.09
CA GLY A 79 -14.95 -8.53 -7.04
C GLY A 79 -14.89 -9.95 -6.46
N GLU A 80 -13.90 -10.74 -6.89
CA GLU A 80 -13.67 -12.09 -6.36
C GLU A 80 -13.27 -12.05 -4.88
N LEU A 81 -12.31 -11.18 -4.53
CA LEU A 81 -11.83 -11.03 -3.16
C LEU A 81 -12.95 -10.61 -2.20
N ARG A 82 -13.75 -9.61 -2.58
CA ARG A 82 -14.85 -9.09 -1.75
C ARG A 82 -15.89 -10.17 -1.47
N ALA A 83 -16.34 -10.86 -2.50
CA ALA A 83 -17.30 -11.95 -2.35
C ALA A 83 -16.75 -13.09 -1.47
N ALA A 84 -15.47 -13.45 -1.65
CA ALA A 84 -14.83 -14.49 -0.85
C ALA A 84 -14.68 -14.12 0.63
N MET A 85 -14.35 -12.86 0.94
CA MET A 85 -14.23 -12.37 2.31
C MET A 85 -15.59 -12.27 3.01
N GLU A 86 -16.61 -11.75 2.32
CA GLU A 86 -17.97 -11.66 2.84
C GLU A 86 -18.54 -13.04 3.17
N LYS A 87 -18.34 -14.03 2.28
CA LYS A 87 -18.74 -15.42 2.52
C LYS A 87 -18.09 -16.02 3.77
N LYS A 88 -16.89 -15.57 4.14
CA LYS A 88 -16.16 -16.00 5.35
C LYS A 88 -16.45 -15.12 6.58
N GLY A 89 -17.34 -14.13 6.47
CA GLY A 89 -17.66 -13.20 7.56
C GLY A 89 -16.50 -12.29 7.95
N LYS A 90 -15.53 -12.07 7.05
CA LYS A 90 -14.36 -11.22 7.31
C LYS A 90 -14.65 -9.79 6.86
N VAL A 91 -14.34 -8.82 7.72
CA VAL A 91 -14.52 -7.38 7.45
C VAL A 91 -13.15 -6.72 7.38
N MET A 92 -12.91 -5.97 6.32
CA MET A 92 -11.71 -5.17 6.07
C MET A 92 -12.14 -3.78 5.59
N GLY A 93 -11.32 -2.75 5.83
CA GLY A 93 -11.60 -1.41 5.32
C GLY A 93 -11.75 -1.43 3.80
N ASP A 94 -12.69 -0.65 3.26
CA ASP A 94 -13.00 -0.69 1.83
C ASP A 94 -11.78 -0.29 0.97
N LEU A 95 -11.02 0.73 1.38
CA LEU A 95 -9.78 1.13 0.70
C LEU A 95 -8.67 0.09 0.85
N ASP A 96 -8.51 -0.49 2.05
CA ASP A 96 -7.53 -1.54 2.29
C ASP A 96 -7.81 -2.77 1.43
N GLN A 97 -9.09 -3.11 1.24
CA GLN A 97 -9.50 -4.22 0.40
C GLN A 97 -9.26 -3.97 -1.09
N LEU A 98 -9.43 -2.71 -1.54
CA LEU A 98 -8.98 -2.31 -2.88
C LEU A 98 -7.45 -2.48 -3.00
N ILE A 99 -6.68 -1.97 -2.05
CA ILE A 99 -5.21 -2.10 -2.06
C ILE A 99 -4.78 -3.58 -2.08
N ALA A 100 -5.40 -4.43 -1.27
CA ALA A 100 -5.16 -5.87 -1.24
C ALA A 100 -5.45 -6.52 -2.60
N ALA A 101 -6.60 -6.21 -3.21
CA ALA A 101 -6.95 -6.71 -4.53
C ALA A 101 -5.95 -6.24 -5.61
N HIS A 102 -5.48 -4.99 -5.53
CA HIS A 102 -4.48 -4.46 -6.45
C HIS A 102 -3.13 -5.18 -6.29
N ALA A 103 -2.72 -5.48 -5.07
CA ALA A 103 -1.48 -6.22 -4.83
C ALA A 103 -1.56 -7.64 -5.41
N ILE A 104 -2.70 -8.31 -5.27
CA ILE A 104 -2.96 -9.63 -5.86
C ILE A 104 -2.91 -9.55 -7.39
N SER A 105 -3.62 -8.60 -8.01
CA SER A 105 -3.68 -8.49 -9.47
C SER A 105 -2.31 -8.19 -10.09
N ARG A 106 -1.42 -7.50 -9.37
CA ARG A 106 -0.04 -7.23 -9.80
C ARG A 106 0.97 -8.30 -9.41
N GLY A 107 0.56 -9.35 -8.68
CA GLY A 107 1.46 -10.38 -8.17
C GLY A 107 2.54 -9.84 -7.23
N THR A 108 2.24 -8.77 -6.48
CA THR A 108 3.18 -8.11 -5.58
C THR A 108 2.98 -8.55 -4.13
N THR A 109 4.04 -8.52 -3.33
CA THR A 109 3.94 -8.62 -1.88
C THR A 109 3.44 -7.29 -1.32
N ILE A 110 2.33 -7.30 -0.57
CA ILE A 110 1.89 -6.09 0.15
C ILE A 110 2.78 -5.88 1.36
N VAL A 111 3.26 -4.66 1.53
CA VAL A 111 4.00 -4.24 2.72
C VAL A 111 3.06 -3.40 3.58
N THR A 112 2.76 -3.88 4.77
CA THR A 112 1.82 -3.26 5.71
C THR A 112 2.14 -3.69 7.14
N ASN A 113 1.82 -2.84 8.12
CA ASN A 113 1.79 -3.22 9.53
C ASN A 113 0.35 -3.50 10.04
N ASP A 114 -0.64 -3.46 9.15
CA ASP A 114 -2.02 -3.79 9.47
C ASP A 114 -2.27 -5.31 9.35
N ARG A 115 -2.62 -5.90 10.49
CA ARG A 115 -2.92 -7.33 10.61
C ARG A 115 -4.14 -7.75 9.79
N ALA A 116 -5.01 -6.81 9.41
CA ALA A 116 -6.19 -7.11 8.61
C ALA A 116 -5.85 -7.75 7.25
N PHE A 117 -4.72 -7.36 6.64
CA PHE A 117 -4.26 -7.94 5.38
C PHE A 117 -3.92 -9.43 5.49
N GLY A 118 -3.53 -9.91 6.68
CA GLY A 118 -3.31 -11.34 6.94
C GLY A 118 -4.59 -12.19 6.85
N MET A 119 -5.77 -11.57 6.79
CA MET A 119 -7.03 -12.28 6.57
C MET A 119 -7.29 -12.60 5.08
N VAL A 120 -6.58 -11.93 4.17
CA VAL A 120 -6.75 -12.09 2.72
C VAL A 120 -6.05 -13.36 2.27
N GLN A 121 -6.78 -14.21 1.54
CA GLN A 121 -6.21 -15.43 0.97
C GLN A 121 -5.37 -15.07 -0.27
N ASP A 122 -4.29 -15.80 -0.51
CA ASP A 122 -3.40 -15.65 -1.66
C ASP A 122 -2.66 -14.30 -1.75
N LEU A 123 -2.68 -13.52 -0.66
CA LEU A 123 -1.89 -12.30 -0.52
C LEU A 123 -0.64 -12.56 0.31
N THR A 124 0.52 -12.25 -0.26
CA THR A 124 1.80 -12.27 0.48
C THR A 124 1.95 -10.95 1.21
N VAL A 125 2.15 -11.00 2.53
CA VAL A 125 2.21 -9.84 3.42
C VAL A 125 3.58 -9.77 4.09
N GLU A 126 4.21 -8.60 4.09
CA GLU A 126 5.41 -8.29 4.85
C GLU A 126 5.18 -7.09 5.76
N ASP A 127 5.71 -7.16 6.98
CA ASP A 127 5.80 -6.00 7.89
C ASP A 127 7.25 -5.52 7.94
N TRP A 128 7.47 -4.27 7.54
CA TRP A 128 8.78 -3.61 7.55
C TRP A 128 9.06 -2.79 8.82
N THR A 129 8.08 -2.72 9.73
CA THR A 129 8.23 -2.04 11.03
C THR A 129 8.84 -2.94 12.10
N THR A 130 8.92 -4.25 11.84
CA THR A 130 9.55 -5.22 12.72
C THR A 130 10.97 -5.56 12.24
N ALA A 131 11.86 -5.84 13.20
CA ALA A 131 13.17 -6.39 12.89
C ALA A 131 13.01 -7.75 12.17
N ALA A 132 13.84 -7.96 11.14
CA ALA A 132 13.90 -9.23 10.42
C ALA A 132 14.47 -10.35 11.29
#